data_AF-A0A955Y6Q3-F1
#
_entry.id   AF-A0A955Y6Q3-F1
#
_cell.length_a   1.000
_cell.length_b   1.000
_cell.length_c   1.000
_cell.angle_alpha   90.00
_cell.angle_beta   90.00
_cell.angle_gamma   90.00
#
_symmetry.space_group_name_H-M   'P 1'
#
loop_
_entity.id
_entity.type
_entity.pdbx_description
1 polymer ?
#
loop_
_entity_poly.entity_id
_entity_poly.type
_entity_poly.pdbx_seq_one_letter_code
_entity_poly.pdbx_strand_id
1 'polypeptide(L)'
;MLLLVAAALADAVPSPPDDCPPGSVGTTGHSGAYCTPEPTCQATCEAADEQCLPVGLCILEATRPCGGMQDPEAPPCTYLHREAFGTCTTQDECSEGTCTTEDRCVTPEEVGTPACGCASRPSPLWLAPLALLPLAARRRRSE
;
A
#
# COMPACT_ATOMS: atom_id res chain seq x y z
N MET A 1 -31.19 3.97 -49.35
CA MET A 1 -30.77 4.35 -47.97
C MET A 1 -30.91 3.11 -47.10
N LEU A 2 -29.80 2.44 -46.77
CA LEU A 2 -29.77 1.38 -45.76
C LEU A 2 -29.43 2.01 -44.41
N LEU A 3 -30.34 1.91 -43.45
CA LEU A 3 -30.11 2.24 -42.05
C LEU A 3 -29.39 1.03 -41.41
N LEU A 4 -28.08 1.14 -41.16
CA LEU A 4 -27.37 0.19 -40.32
C LEU A 4 -27.84 0.38 -38.88
N VAL A 5 -28.60 -0.58 -38.37
CA VAL A 5 -28.92 -0.68 -36.94
C VAL A 5 -27.63 -1.10 -36.23
N ALA A 6 -26.93 -0.14 -35.65
CA ALA A 6 -25.79 -0.43 -34.78
C ALA A 6 -26.33 -1.19 -33.56
N ALA A 7 -25.96 -2.46 -33.42
CA ALA A 7 -26.27 -3.23 -32.22
C ALA A 7 -25.64 -2.50 -31.02
N ALA A 8 -26.48 -2.04 -30.09
CA ALA A 8 -26.02 -1.46 -28.86
C ALA A 8 -25.34 -2.57 -28.03
N LEU A 9 -24.01 -2.56 -27.96
CA LEU A 9 -23.22 -3.37 -27.04
C LEU A 9 -23.41 -2.80 -25.63
N ALA A 10 -24.60 -2.99 -25.05
CA ALA A 10 -24.97 -2.41 -23.76
C ALA A 10 -24.30 -3.11 -22.56
N ASP A 11 -23.56 -4.20 -22.78
CA ASP A 11 -23.08 -5.08 -21.71
C ASP A 11 -21.64 -5.57 -21.90
N ALA A 12 -20.83 -4.83 -22.66
CA ALA A 12 -19.40 -5.12 -22.75
C ALA A 12 -18.68 -4.50 -21.55
N VAL A 13 -18.67 -5.23 -20.43
CA VAL A 13 -17.75 -4.92 -19.32
C VAL A 13 -16.35 -5.33 -19.78
N PRO A 14 -15.35 -4.41 -19.82
CA PRO A 14 -13.99 -4.79 -20.16
C PRO A 14 -13.52 -5.88 -19.19
N SER A 15 -12.83 -6.90 -19.72
CA SER A 15 -12.19 -7.89 -18.87
C SER A 15 -11.25 -7.20 -17.89
N PRO A 16 -11.15 -7.69 -16.64
CA PRO A 16 -10.09 -7.28 -15.74
C PRO A 16 -8.72 -7.40 -16.44
N PRO A 17 -7.71 -6.60 -16.07
CA PRO A 17 -6.33 -7.01 -16.31
C PRO A 17 -6.09 -8.39 -15.69
N ASP A 18 -5.47 -9.30 -16.43
CA ASP A 18 -5.35 -10.71 -16.03
C ASP A 18 -4.38 -10.93 -14.86
N ASP A 19 -3.48 -9.98 -14.58
CA ASP A 19 -2.42 -10.12 -13.58
C ASP A 19 -2.47 -8.96 -12.57
N CYS A 20 -2.74 -9.31 -11.30
CA CYS A 20 -2.65 -8.37 -10.20
C CYS A 20 -1.21 -8.23 -9.69
N PRO A 21 -0.80 -7.05 -9.21
CA PRO A 21 0.55 -6.87 -8.67
C PRO A 21 0.76 -7.80 -7.45
N PRO A 22 2.01 -8.27 -7.21
CA PRO A 22 2.31 -9.14 -6.07
C PRO A 22 1.82 -8.55 -4.74
N GLY A 23 1.23 -9.38 -3.88
CA GLY A 23 0.62 -8.95 -2.61
C GLY A 23 -0.78 -8.33 -2.79
N SER A 24 -1.43 -8.63 -3.91
CA SER A 24 -2.84 -8.35 -4.15
C SER A 24 -3.52 -9.54 -4.81
N VAL A 25 -4.81 -9.68 -4.56
CA VAL A 25 -5.64 -10.78 -5.06
C VAL A 25 -6.59 -10.27 -6.14
N GLY A 26 -6.64 -11.00 -7.25
CA GLY A 26 -7.64 -10.79 -8.29
C GLY A 26 -9.04 -11.10 -7.77
N THR A 27 -9.97 -10.16 -7.94
CA THR A 27 -11.38 -10.37 -7.59
C THR A 27 -12.26 -10.23 -8.81
N THR A 28 -13.26 -11.10 -8.92
CA THR A 28 -14.26 -11.06 -9.98
C THR A 28 -15.57 -10.51 -9.40
N GLY A 29 -15.85 -9.23 -9.62
CA GLY A 29 -17.08 -8.60 -9.14
C GLY A 29 -17.49 -7.38 -9.96
N HIS A 30 -18.80 -7.15 -10.10
CA HIS A 30 -19.35 -5.98 -10.81
C HIS A 30 -19.08 -4.65 -10.10
N SER A 31 -18.71 -4.68 -8.82
CA SER A 31 -18.57 -3.50 -7.97
C SER A 31 -17.38 -3.60 -7.03
N GLY A 32 -16.29 -4.25 -7.46
CA GLY A 32 -15.06 -4.41 -6.67
C GLY A 32 -13.83 -3.92 -7.41
N ALA A 33 -12.73 -3.75 -6.68
CA ALA A 33 -11.42 -3.56 -7.28
C ALA A 33 -11.00 -4.84 -8.00
N TYR A 34 -10.51 -4.73 -9.22
CA TYR A 34 -10.02 -5.92 -9.93
C TYR A 34 -8.88 -6.57 -9.17
N CYS A 35 -7.99 -5.75 -8.60
CA CYS A 35 -6.90 -6.19 -7.76
C CYS A 35 -7.04 -5.57 -6.38
N THR A 36 -7.44 -6.39 -5.41
CA THR A 36 -7.59 -5.97 -4.02
C THR A 36 -6.28 -6.24 -3.28
N PRO A 37 -5.67 -5.26 -2.59
CA PRO A 37 -4.49 -5.53 -1.78
C PRO A 37 -4.75 -6.63 -0.75
N GLU A 38 -3.80 -7.54 -0.64
CA GLU A 38 -3.41 -8.21 0.60
C GLU A 38 -3.97 -7.72 1.94
N PRO A 39 -4.48 -8.51 2.90
CA PRO A 39 -4.31 -8.09 4.30
C PRO A 39 -2.83 -8.02 4.68
N THR A 40 -2.47 -7.21 5.68
CA THR A 40 -1.09 -7.12 6.17
C THR A 40 -0.74 -8.40 6.92
N CYS A 41 0.34 -9.08 6.55
CA CYS A 41 0.83 -10.25 7.27
C CYS A 41 1.68 -9.84 8.47
N GLN A 42 1.75 -10.69 9.49
CA GLN A 42 2.53 -10.40 10.71
C GLN A 42 3.78 -11.29 10.87
N ALA A 43 3.81 -12.48 10.27
CA ALA A 43 4.97 -13.39 10.34
C ALA A 43 4.84 -14.62 9.42
N THR A 44 3.64 -15.16 9.27
CA THR A 44 3.40 -16.42 8.55
C THR A 44 2.44 -16.23 7.40
N CYS A 45 2.74 -16.89 6.30
CA CYS A 45 1.86 -17.01 5.15
C CYS A 45 1.22 -18.40 5.11
N GLU A 46 0.06 -18.52 4.49
CA GLU A 46 -0.66 -19.79 4.41
C GLU A 46 0.00 -20.73 3.39
N ALA A 47 0.49 -20.17 2.28
CA ALA A 47 1.25 -20.93 1.29
C ALA A 47 2.70 -21.16 1.76
N ALA A 48 3.23 -22.35 1.45
CA ALA A 48 4.53 -22.78 1.93
C ALA A 48 5.72 -22.09 1.23
N ASP A 49 5.48 -21.54 0.04
CA ASP A 49 6.44 -20.85 -0.83
C ASP A 49 6.36 -19.31 -0.71
N GLU A 50 5.39 -18.80 0.04
CA GLU A 50 5.25 -17.37 0.32
C GLU A 50 6.03 -16.95 1.57
N GLN A 51 6.46 -15.69 1.57
CA GLN A 51 7.07 -15.03 2.72
C GLN A 51 6.39 -13.71 3.00
N CYS A 52 6.31 -13.36 4.28
CA CYS A 52 5.80 -12.07 4.71
C CYS A 52 6.88 -11.01 4.47
N LEU A 53 6.80 -10.31 3.34
CA LEU A 53 7.80 -9.34 2.88
C LEU A 53 7.19 -7.95 2.69
N PRO A 54 7.96 -6.87 2.88
CA PRO A 54 7.49 -5.52 2.61
C PRO A 54 7.29 -5.34 1.09
N VAL A 55 6.06 -5.03 0.69
CA VAL A 55 5.70 -4.77 -0.70
C VAL A 55 5.12 -3.36 -0.81
N GLY A 56 5.68 -2.55 -1.69
CA GLY A 56 5.10 -1.27 -2.05
C GLY A 56 4.09 -1.42 -3.17
N LEU A 57 2.86 -0.97 -2.93
CA LEU A 57 1.76 -0.97 -3.89
C LEU A 57 1.27 0.44 -4.17
N CYS A 58 0.99 0.74 -5.44
CA CYS A 58 0.23 1.92 -5.81
C CYS A 58 -1.25 1.63 -5.57
N ILE A 59 -1.81 2.25 -4.53
CA ILE A 59 -3.19 2.03 -4.10
C ILE A 59 -4.04 3.24 -4.43
N LEU A 60 -5.11 3.00 -5.20
CA LEU A 60 -6.20 3.95 -5.37
C LEU A 60 -7.30 3.66 -4.33
N GLU A 61 -7.50 4.60 -3.41
CA GLU A 61 -8.62 4.57 -2.46
C GLU A 61 -9.71 5.56 -2.89
N ALA A 62 -10.95 5.08 -3.00
CA ALA A 62 -12.09 5.92 -3.34
C ALA A 62 -13.36 5.39 -2.66
N THR A 63 -14.18 6.29 -2.11
CA THR A 63 -15.53 5.93 -1.69
C THR A 63 -16.43 5.84 -2.91
N ARG A 64 -17.04 4.67 -3.14
CA ARG A 64 -17.93 4.42 -4.28
C ARG A 64 -19.36 4.16 -3.80
N PRO A 65 -20.38 4.60 -4.53
CA PRO A 65 -21.75 4.21 -4.25
C PRO A 65 -21.94 2.72 -4.55
N CYS A 66 -22.76 2.04 -3.75
CA CYS A 66 -23.19 0.69 -4.08
C CYS A 66 -23.99 0.68 -5.39
N GLY A 67 -23.77 -0.33 -6.23
CA GLY A 67 -24.53 -0.52 -7.47
C GLY A 67 -25.99 -0.94 -7.21
N GLY A 68 -26.84 -0.83 -8.24
CA GLY A 68 -28.25 -1.23 -8.20
C GLY A 68 -29.23 -0.08 -7.92
N MET A 69 -30.53 -0.38 -7.95
CA MET A 69 -31.57 0.59 -7.56
C MET A 69 -31.54 0.76 -6.04
N GLN A 70 -31.24 1.98 -5.59
CA GLN A 70 -31.31 2.34 -4.18
C GLN A 70 -32.70 2.89 -3.86
N ASP A 71 -33.21 2.56 -2.68
CA ASP A 71 -34.42 3.17 -2.14
C ASP A 71 -34.14 4.66 -1.88
N PRO A 72 -34.95 5.59 -2.41
CA PRO A 72 -34.73 7.03 -2.23
C PRO A 72 -34.84 7.51 -0.77
N GLU A 73 -35.48 6.74 0.11
CA GLU A 73 -35.60 7.06 1.54
C GLU A 73 -34.52 6.38 2.40
N ALA A 74 -33.78 5.42 1.84
CA ALA A 74 -32.67 4.77 2.54
C ALA A 74 -31.43 5.67 2.60
N PRO A 75 -30.58 5.53 3.64
CA PRO A 75 -29.28 6.19 3.66
C PRO A 75 -28.42 5.75 2.47
N PRO A 76 -27.56 6.64 1.94
CA PRO A 76 -26.72 6.31 0.79
C PRO A 76 -25.81 5.14 1.13
N CYS A 77 -25.90 4.07 0.32
CA CYS A 77 -24.99 2.95 0.43
C CYS A 77 -23.68 3.31 -0.26
N THR A 78 -22.59 3.29 0.49
CA THR A 78 -21.23 3.46 -0.04
C THR A 78 -20.30 2.39 0.51
N TYR A 79 -19.23 2.11 -0.23
CA TYR A 79 -18.14 1.25 0.21
C TYR A 79 -16.79 1.90 -0.13
N LEU A 80 -15.76 1.52 0.61
CA LEU A 80 -14.39 1.91 0.29
C LEU A 80 -13.85 0.98 -0.79
N HIS A 81 -13.65 1.53 -1.99
CA HIS A 81 -12.94 0.87 -3.08
C HIS A 81 -11.46 1.07 -2.87
N ARG A 82 -10.70 -0.02 -2.80
CA ARG A 82 -9.24 -0.02 -2.62
C ARG A 82 -8.63 -0.94 -3.65
N GLU A 83 -7.90 -0.36 -4.59
CA GLU A 83 -7.38 -1.08 -5.76
C GLU A 83 -5.87 -0.90 -5.87
N ALA A 84 -5.16 -2.02 -5.99
CA ALA A 84 -3.74 -2.04 -6.32
C ALA A 84 -3.57 -2.18 -7.83
N PHE A 85 -2.93 -1.22 -8.49
CA PHE A 85 -2.77 -1.25 -9.96
C PHE A 85 -1.29 -1.27 -10.39
N GLY A 86 -0.36 -1.38 -9.44
CA GLY A 86 1.07 -1.53 -9.68
C GLY A 86 1.88 -1.65 -8.39
N THR A 87 3.15 -1.98 -8.53
CA THR A 87 4.14 -1.94 -7.44
C THR A 87 4.88 -0.60 -7.44
N CYS A 88 5.40 -0.17 -6.29
CA CYS A 88 6.19 1.04 -6.18
C CYS A 88 7.28 0.93 -5.11
N THR A 89 8.36 1.68 -5.27
CA THR A 89 9.32 1.94 -4.18
C THR A 89 9.22 3.36 -3.63
N THR A 90 8.71 4.28 -4.45
CA THR A 90 8.52 5.70 -4.13
C THR A 90 7.17 6.20 -4.64
N GLN A 91 6.68 7.30 -4.06
CA GLN A 91 5.39 7.89 -4.44
C GLN A 91 5.33 8.33 -5.92
N ASP A 92 6.46 8.74 -6.50
CA ASP A 92 6.51 9.27 -7.87
C ASP A 92 6.33 8.19 -8.95
N GLU A 93 6.40 6.90 -8.58
CA GLU A 93 6.16 5.77 -9.48
C GLU A 93 4.67 5.53 -9.74
N CYS A 94 3.79 6.05 -8.87
CA CYS A 94 2.36 5.87 -9.00
C CYS A 94 1.77 6.98 -9.87
N SER A 95 1.24 6.62 -11.04
CA SER A 95 0.57 7.57 -11.95
C SER A 95 -0.70 8.17 -11.33
N GLU A 96 -1.35 7.42 -10.45
CA GLU A 96 -2.52 7.80 -9.66
C GLU A 96 -2.37 7.26 -8.22
N GLY A 97 -3.26 7.58 -7.29
CA GLY A 97 -3.23 6.98 -5.94
C GLY A 97 -1.97 7.26 -5.09
N THR A 98 -1.71 6.38 -4.12
CA THR A 98 -0.64 6.52 -3.11
C THR A 98 0.22 5.28 -3.07
N CYS A 99 1.55 5.46 -3.03
CA CYS A 99 2.49 4.37 -2.78
C CYS A 99 2.46 4.01 -1.29
N THR A 100 1.96 2.82 -0.97
CA THR A 100 1.92 2.30 0.41
C THR A 100 2.77 1.05 0.51
N THR A 101 3.71 1.03 1.45
CA THR A 101 4.53 -0.14 1.76
C THR A 101 3.96 -0.84 3.00
N GLU A 102 3.52 -2.08 2.82
CA GLU A 102 3.00 -2.93 3.89
C GLU A 102 3.58 -4.34 3.73
N ASP A 103 3.66 -5.10 4.83
CA ASP A 103 4.08 -6.50 4.77
C ASP A 103 2.96 -7.36 4.18
N ARG A 104 3.27 -8.11 3.12
CA ARG A 104 2.33 -8.98 2.38
C ARG A 104 2.92 -10.38 2.20
N CYS A 105 2.03 -11.35 2.04
CA CYS A 105 2.43 -12.70 1.66
C CYS A 105 2.63 -12.75 0.15
N VAL A 106 3.86 -13.06 -0.25
CA VAL A 106 4.28 -13.02 -1.65
C VAL A 106 5.37 -14.05 -1.89
N THR A 107 5.47 -14.56 -3.11
CA THR A 107 6.64 -15.36 -3.46
C THR A 107 7.85 -14.43 -3.63
N PRO A 108 9.03 -14.76 -3.05
CA PRO A 108 10.19 -13.86 -3.09
C PRO A 108 10.68 -13.51 -4.50
N GLU A 109 10.39 -14.35 -5.48
CA GLU A 109 10.80 -14.16 -6.87
C GLU A 109 10.02 -13.01 -7.54
N GLU A 110 8.77 -12.76 -7.11
CA GLU A 110 7.88 -11.75 -7.68
C GLU A 110 8.19 -10.32 -7.20
N VAL A 111 8.68 -10.19 -5.97
CA VAL A 111 9.03 -8.87 -5.39
C VAL A 111 10.36 -8.34 -5.94
N GLY A 112 11.10 -9.19 -6.66
CA GLY A 112 12.51 -8.96 -6.94
C GLY A 112 13.33 -9.04 -5.65
N THR A 113 14.66 -9.07 -5.77
CA THR A 113 15.49 -8.95 -4.57
C THR A 113 15.22 -7.58 -3.97
N PRO A 114 14.63 -7.45 -2.76
CA PRO A 114 14.60 -6.17 -2.11
C PRO A 114 16.06 -5.76 -2.04
N ALA A 115 16.41 -4.62 -2.63
CA ALA A 115 17.71 -4.04 -2.42
C ALA A 115 17.79 -3.86 -0.91
N CYS A 116 18.43 -4.81 -0.23
CA CYS A 116 18.71 -4.76 1.19
C CYS A 116 19.60 -3.54 1.38
N GLY A 117 18.95 -2.39 1.48
CA GLY A 117 19.43 -1.20 2.13
C GLY A 117 19.52 -1.53 3.61
N CYS A 118 20.44 -2.44 3.94
CA CYS A 118 21.30 -2.25 5.08
C CYS A 118 22.02 -0.93 4.85
N ALA A 119 21.30 0.19 5.00
CA ALA A 119 21.86 1.34 5.66
C ALA A 119 22.10 0.89 7.11
N SER A 120 23.13 0.07 7.28
CA SER A 120 24.08 0.29 8.34
C SER A 120 24.46 1.76 8.22
N ARG A 121 23.65 2.64 8.83
CA ARG A 121 24.16 3.93 9.28
C ARG A 121 25.41 3.52 10.06
N PRO A 122 26.63 3.86 9.62
CA PRO A 122 27.75 3.77 10.53
C PRO A 122 27.34 4.71 11.66
N SER A 123 26.94 4.15 12.81
CA SER A 123 26.81 4.92 14.04
C SER A 123 28.11 5.69 14.15
N PRO A 124 28.11 7.01 13.94
CA PRO A 124 29.35 7.72 14.07
C PRO A 124 29.61 7.70 15.58
N LEU A 125 30.61 6.92 15.98
CA LEU A 125 31.22 6.92 17.31
C LEU A 125 31.82 8.31 17.55
N TRP A 126 30.97 9.33 17.68
CA TRP A 126 31.35 10.60 18.27
C TRP A 126 31.43 10.35 19.77
N LEU A 127 32.63 9.91 20.16
CA LEU A 127 33.35 10.38 21.35
C LEU A 127 32.55 11.44 22.13
N ALA A 128 31.80 11.01 23.14
CA ALA A 128 31.35 11.92 24.18
C ALA A 128 32.59 12.37 24.97
N PRO A 129 32.96 13.67 24.96
CA PRO A 129 34.00 14.14 25.84
C PRO A 129 33.47 14.10 27.28
N LEU A 130 34.23 13.45 28.17
CA LEU A 130 34.09 13.58 29.62
C LEU A 130 34.13 15.07 29.99
N ALA A 131 32.96 15.67 30.22
CA ALA A 131 32.86 16.96 30.90
C ALA A 131 33.14 16.73 32.39
N LEU A 132 34.42 16.82 32.76
CA LEU A 132 34.87 17.04 34.13
C LEU A 132 34.28 18.37 34.62
N LEU A 133 33.22 18.29 35.43
CA LEU A 133 32.72 19.42 36.22
C LEU A 133 33.61 19.56 37.48
N PRO A 134 34.38 20.66 37.63
CA PRO A 134 35.01 20.95 38.90
C PRO A 134 33.95 21.46 39.89
N LEU A 135 33.83 20.76 41.03
CA LEU A 135 33.19 21.27 42.24
C LEU A 135 33.95 22.52 42.71
N ALA A 136 33.48 23.71 42.34
CA ALA A 136 33.88 24.94 43.00
C ALA A 136 32.98 25.17 44.22
N ALA A 137 33.33 24.51 45.33
CA ALA A 137 32.89 24.93 46.65
C ALA A 137 33.53 26.30 46.97
N ARG A 138 32.76 27.38 46.96
CA ARG A 138 33.20 28.65 47.56
C ARG A 138 32.25 29.09 48.69
N ARG A 139 32.70 28.75 49.89
CA ARG A 139 32.28 29.25 51.19
C ARG A 139 32.49 30.77 51.32
N ARG A 140 31.56 31.42 52.05
CA ARG A 140 31.73 32.54 53.03
C ARG A 140 32.15 33.90 52.43
N ARG A 141 31.80 35.08 52.98
CA ARG A 141 31.17 35.55 54.24
C ARG A 141 30.88 37.06 54.10
N SER A 142 29.91 37.54 54.88
CA SER A 142 29.87 38.83 55.61
C SER A 142 30.08 40.14 54.84
N GLU A 143 29.05 40.99 54.81
CA GLU A 143 28.89 42.15 55.71
C GLU A 143 27.40 42.36 56.03
#